data_AF-A0A1B0F0K8-F1
#
_entry.id   AF-A0A1B0F0K8-F1
#
_cell.length_a   1.000
_cell.length_b   1.000
_cell.length_c   1.000
_cell.angle_alpha   90.00
_cell.angle_beta   90.00
_cell.angle_gamma   90.00
#
_symmetry.space_group_name_H-M   'P 1'
#
loop_
_entity.id
_entity.type
_entity.pdbx_description
1 polymer ?
#
loop_
_entity_poly.entity_id
_entity_poly.type
_entity_poly.pdbx_seq_one_letter_code
_entity_poly.pdbx_strand_id
1 'polypeptide(L)'
;MIELEKKNFKGCDRVSCEVLDIGTKISEQKLKDLGTFDHVMSFFCLMWVPDQETAMENIFKLVKPGGDCFIVLAANSTIIDAVTSVCESPRWKEYFIGWQDFYAFPYRKLDETKEKGMKFLKNAGFVDIKADLMTNYIKFLSDEQKVNFLSSMPNKFSKEVTKEEENEIIKERIQHLTKSQQAAKDDDNAGKYDWINWRKDGHDSLLDIGSGPGNTIREVLYPLLPINFSRLVLSDISGPMVELQKREFQGYDRVSCEVLDIGTQISDDMSKKLGTFDHVTSFFCLMWVADQQIAMDNVYKLLKPGGDCFLVIVADSPIFDAICSVCEKPRWKEYFIGWKDF
;
A
#
# COMPACT_ATOMS: atom_id res chain seq x y z
N MET A 1 25.84 9.28 -7.17
CA MET A 1 24.76 9.31 -6.16
C MET A 1 25.30 9.76 -4.81
N ILE A 2 26.18 8.98 -4.16
CA ILE A 2 26.76 9.32 -2.83
C ILE A 2 27.40 10.71 -2.76
N GLU A 3 28.15 11.18 -3.77
CA GLU A 3 28.72 12.54 -3.75
C GLU A 3 27.65 13.66 -3.74
N LEU A 4 26.51 13.43 -4.38
CA LEU A 4 25.37 14.34 -4.33
C LEU A 4 24.71 14.30 -2.95
N GLU A 5 24.58 13.12 -2.35
CA GLU A 5 24.06 12.98 -0.98
C GLU A 5 24.96 13.67 0.05
N LYS A 6 26.28 13.48 -0.04
CA LYS A 6 27.26 14.21 0.78
C LYS A 6 27.10 15.72 0.67
N LYS A 7 26.81 16.23 -0.53
CA LYS A 7 26.53 17.65 -0.75
C LYS A 7 25.21 18.08 -0.10
N ASN A 8 24.16 17.27 -0.23
CA ASN A 8 22.82 17.57 0.29
C ASN A 8 22.78 17.54 1.83
N PHE A 9 23.55 16.65 2.47
CA PHE A 9 23.68 16.55 3.92
C PHE A 9 24.88 17.30 4.49
N LYS A 10 25.48 18.21 3.71
CA LYS A 10 26.60 19.03 4.18
C LYS A 10 26.15 19.90 5.37
N GLY A 11 26.80 19.72 6.52
CA GLY A 11 26.46 20.41 7.78
C GLY A 11 25.53 19.63 8.70
N CYS A 12 25.13 18.41 8.33
CA CYS A 12 24.43 17.48 9.21
C CYS A 12 25.44 16.57 9.92
N ASP A 13 25.94 16.97 11.09
CA ASP A 13 27.01 16.26 11.83
C ASP A 13 26.65 14.82 12.25
N ARG A 14 25.38 14.44 12.16
CA ARG A 14 24.87 13.10 12.48
C ARG A 14 24.61 12.21 11.26
N VAL A 15 24.99 12.66 10.07
CA VAL A 15 24.80 11.91 8.81
C VAL A 15 26.15 11.67 8.14
N SER A 16 26.43 10.40 7.86
CA SER A 16 27.59 9.98 7.05
C SER A 16 27.09 9.27 5.79
N CYS A 17 27.76 9.50 4.65
CA CYS A 17 27.41 8.87 3.38
C CYS A 17 28.62 8.07 2.88
N GLU A 18 28.43 6.76 2.68
CA GLU A 18 29.49 5.81 2.35
C GLU A 18 29.16 5.06 1.06
N VAL A 19 30.19 4.76 0.26
CA VAL A 19 30.05 3.83 -0.86
C VAL A 19 30.25 2.41 -0.33
N LEU A 20 29.23 1.58 -0.49
CA LEU A 20 29.24 0.19 -0.03
C LEU A 20 28.51 -0.70 -1.03
N ASP A 21 29.13 -1.83 -1.39
CA ASP A 21 28.47 -2.91 -2.09
C ASP A 21 28.12 -4.02 -1.09
N ILE A 22 26.85 -4.05 -0.68
CA ILE A 22 26.35 -4.99 0.32
C ILE A 22 26.35 -6.44 -0.19
N GLY A 23 26.33 -6.65 -1.51
CA GLY A 23 26.30 -7.99 -2.13
C GLY A 23 27.66 -8.68 -2.21
N THR A 24 28.73 -8.03 -1.71
CA THR A 24 30.08 -8.57 -1.72
C THR A 24 30.62 -8.71 -0.30
N LYS A 25 31.64 -9.54 -0.11
CA LYS A 25 32.26 -9.70 1.21
C LYS A 25 32.89 -8.37 1.67
N ILE A 26 32.35 -7.81 2.75
CA ILE A 26 32.90 -6.60 3.38
C ILE A 26 34.11 -6.99 4.23
N SER A 27 35.21 -6.24 4.13
CA SER A 27 36.40 -6.48 4.96
C SER A 27 36.13 -6.17 6.43
N GLU A 28 36.81 -6.87 7.34
CA GLU A 28 36.69 -6.63 8.78
C GLU A 28 37.04 -5.18 9.16
N GLN A 29 38.02 -4.58 8.49
CA GLN A 29 38.36 -3.18 8.71
C GLN A 29 37.21 -2.26 8.31
N LYS A 30 36.59 -2.48 7.15
CA LYS A 30 35.46 -1.65 6.71
C LYS A 30 34.24 -1.82 7.63
N LEU A 31 33.98 -3.02 8.14
CA LEU A 31 32.93 -3.24 9.14
C LEU A 31 33.22 -2.48 10.44
N LYS A 32 34.48 -2.48 10.91
CA LYS A 32 34.89 -1.68 12.08
C LYS A 32 34.73 -0.18 11.86
N ASP A 33 35.09 0.30 10.66
CA ASP A 33 34.98 1.71 10.30
C ASP A 33 33.52 2.17 10.21
N LEU A 34 32.62 1.32 9.69
CA LEU A 34 31.18 1.58 9.64
C LEU A 34 30.52 1.50 11.03
N GLY A 35 31.03 0.64 11.89
CA GLY A 35 30.41 0.35 13.18
C GLY A 35 29.16 -0.53 13.05
N THR A 36 28.30 -0.48 14.07
CA THR A 36 27.04 -1.23 14.13
C THR A 36 25.87 -0.31 14.43
N PHE A 37 24.69 -0.71 13.97
CA PHE A 37 23.48 0.09 13.99
C PHE A 37 22.38 -0.62 14.77
N ASP A 38 21.56 0.16 15.47
CA ASP A 38 20.37 -0.36 16.14
C ASP A 38 19.29 -0.79 15.12
N HIS A 39 19.22 -0.07 14.00
CA HIS A 39 18.29 -0.36 12.89
C HIS A 39 19.02 -0.26 11.54
N VAL A 40 18.84 -1.24 10.67
CA VAL A 40 19.30 -1.19 9.27
C VAL A 40 18.10 -1.17 8.33
N MET A 41 17.97 -0.14 7.50
CA MET A 41 16.84 0.01 6.59
C MET A 41 17.29 -0.04 5.13
N SER A 42 16.50 -0.70 4.28
CA SER A 42 16.73 -0.74 2.84
C SER A 42 15.42 -0.58 2.09
N PHE A 43 15.39 0.38 1.16
CA PHE A 43 14.22 0.67 0.34
C PHE A 43 14.60 0.57 -1.13
N PHE A 44 13.95 -0.36 -1.83
CA PHE A 44 14.07 -0.55 -3.27
C PHE A 44 15.51 -0.71 -3.79
N CYS A 45 16.37 -1.36 -2.99
CA CYS A 45 17.78 -1.60 -3.32
C CYS A 45 18.13 -3.09 -3.46
N LEU A 46 17.72 -3.94 -2.52
CA LEU A 46 18.21 -5.32 -2.49
C LEU A 46 17.74 -6.20 -3.65
N MET A 47 16.67 -5.84 -4.39
CA MET A 47 16.27 -6.57 -5.61
C MET A 47 17.32 -6.53 -6.73
N TRP A 48 18.25 -5.58 -6.67
CA TRP A 48 19.34 -5.44 -7.63
C TRP A 48 20.56 -6.31 -7.28
N VAL A 49 20.58 -6.91 -6.09
CA VAL A 49 21.72 -7.70 -5.60
C VAL A 49 21.51 -9.18 -5.96
N PRO A 50 22.39 -9.82 -6.74
CA PRO A 50 22.23 -11.23 -7.08
C PRO A 50 22.50 -12.15 -5.88
N ASP A 51 23.56 -11.87 -5.11
CA ASP A 51 23.94 -12.66 -3.94
C ASP A 51 23.24 -12.15 -2.67
N GLN A 52 22.01 -12.64 -2.47
CA GLN A 52 21.20 -12.30 -1.29
C GLN A 52 21.76 -12.89 0.01
N GLU A 53 22.44 -14.04 -0.02
CA GLU A 53 23.01 -14.65 1.19
C GLU A 53 24.09 -13.73 1.75
N THR A 54 25.07 -13.34 0.92
CA THR A 54 26.12 -12.40 1.33
C THR A 54 25.53 -11.06 1.78
N ALA A 55 24.50 -10.55 1.09
CA ALA A 55 23.84 -9.31 1.47
C ALA A 55 23.20 -9.38 2.86
N MET A 56 22.43 -10.42 3.15
CA MET A 56 21.77 -10.57 4.45
C MET A 56 22.77 -10.85 5.57
N GLU A 57 23.82 -11.65 5.32
CA GLU A 57 24.92 -11.84 6.28
C GLU A 57 25.62 -10.52 6.63
N ASN A 58 25.87 -9.68 5.64
CA ASN A 58 26.49 -8.38 5.86
C ASN A 58 25.57 -7.45 6.64
N ILE A 59 24.28 -7.41 6.31
CA ILE A 59 23.28 -6.66 7.08
C ILE A 59 23.26 -7.15 8.54
N PHE A 60 23.27 -8.46 8.77
CA PHE A 60 23.32 -9.03 10.12
C PHE A 60 24.57 -8.60 10.89
N LYS A 61 25.75 -8.60 10.26
CA LYS A 61 27.02 -8.13 10.87
C LYS A 61 27.00 -6.64 11.23
N LEU A 62 26.18 -5.84 10.54
CA LEU A 62 26.03 -4.40 10.79
C LEU A 62 24.97 -4.10 11.86
N VAL A 63 24.12 -5.06 12.24
CA VAL A 63 23.10 -4.87 13.28
C VAL A 63 23.67 -5.23 14.65
N LYS A 64 23.39 -4.40 15.67
CA LYS A 64 23.75 -4.67 17.06
C LYS A 64 22.98 -5.87 17.62
N PRO A 65 23.47 -6.56 18.67
CA PRO A 65 22.66 -7.52 19.42
C PRO A 65 21.36 -6.86 19.92
N GLY A 66 20.21 -7.42 19.51
CA GLY A 66 18.89 -6.88 19.83
C GLY A 66 18.38 -5.77 18.90
N GLY A 67 19.15 -5.37 17.89
CA GLY A 67 18.69 -4.48 16.82
C GLY A 67 17.89 -5.21 15.75
N ASP A 68 17.40 -4.46 14.76
CA ASP A 68 16.55 -4.99 13.69
C ASP A 68 16.91 -4.46 12.30
N CYS A 69 16.21 -4.99 11.29
CA CYS A 69 16.23 -4.44 9.94
C CYS A 69 14.83 -4.34 9.33
N PHE A 70 14.63 -3.33 8.48
CA PHE A 70 13.42 -3.16 7.69
C PHE A 70 13.75 -3.08 6.20
N ILE A 71 13.22 -4.01 5.42
CA ILE A 71 13.57 -4.19 4.00
C ILE A 71 12.30 -4.09 3.17
N VAL A 72 12.31 -3.17 2.20
CA VAL A 72 11.29 -3.04 1.16
C VAL A 72 11.96 -3.27 -0.19
N LEU A 73 11.46 -4.23 -0.96
CA LEU A 73 11.96 -4.51 -2.30
C LEU A 73 10.84 -4.94 -3.24
N ALA A 74 11.05 -4.80 -4.55
CA ALA A 74 10.12 -5.30 -5.55
C ALA A 74 10.46 -6.75 -5.87
N ALA A 75 9.51 -7.66 -5.61
CA ALA A 75 9.66 -9.06 -5.94
C ALA A 75 9.42 -9.34 -7.43
N ASN A 76 8.35 -8.75 -7.95
CA ASN A 76 7.98 -8.78 -9.36
C ASN A 76 7.51 -7.39 -9.80
N SER A 77 7.67 -7.04 -11.07
CA SER A 77 7.26 -5.74 -11.61
C SER A 77 7.15 -5.77 -13.13
N THR A 78 5.99 -5.33 -13.66
CA THR A 78 5.78 -5.13 -15.11
C THR A 78 6.75 -4.11 -15.71
N ILE A 79 7.27 -3.19 -14.90
CA ILE A 79 8.31 -2.24 -15.32
C ILE A 79 9.60 -2.99 -15.61
N ILE A 80 9.99 -3.92 -14.75
CA ILE A 80 11.20 -4.70 -14.91
C ILE A 80 11.07 -5.69 -16.06
N ASP A 81 9.88 -6.26 -16.26
CA ASP A 81 9.59 -7.07 -17.45
C ASP A 81 9.76 -6.24 -18.72
N ALA A 82 9.22 -5.02 -18.76
CA ALA A 82 9.38 -4.12 -19.91
C ALA A 82 10.85 -3.68 -20.14
N VAL A 83 11.62 -3.49 -19.06
CA VAL A 83 13.06 -3.18 -19.15
C VAL A 83 13.84 -4.35 -19.70
N THR A 84 13.57 -5.55 -19.19
CA THR A 84 14.35 -6.76 -19.51
C THR A 84 13.94 -7.43 -20.82
N SER A 85 12.70 -7.25 -21.29
CA SER A 85 12.28 -7.70 -22.62
C SER A 85 13.08 -7.05 -23.74
N VAL A 86 13.50 -5.79 -23.56
CA VAL A 86 14.36 -5.09 -24.52
C VAL A 86 15.77 -5.64 -24.47
N CYS A 87 16.27 -6.03 -23.30
CA CYS A 87 17.59 -6.68 -23.16
C CYS A 87 17.68 -8.02 -23.90
N GLU A 88 16.56 -8.71 -24.11
CA GLU A 88 16.50 -9.97 -24.85
C GLU A 88 16.16 -9.81 -26.33
N SER A 89 15.83 -8.60 -26.78
CA SER A 89 15.35 -8.37 -28.15
C SER A 89 16.46 -8.64 -29.17
N PRO A 90 16.15 -9.17 -30.37
CA PRO A 90 17.17 -9.44 -31.40
C PRO A 90 18.02 -8.22 -31.77
N ARG A 91 17.43 -7.02 -31.66
CA ARG A 91 18.07 -5.75 -31.96
C ARG A 91 19.06 -5.32 -30.88
N TRP A 92 18.71 -5.49 -29.61
CA TRP A 92 19.47 -4.90 -28.49
C TRP A 92 20.26 -5.92 -27.66
N LYS A 93 20.03 -7.24 -27.83
CA LYS A 93 20.68 -8.28 -27.01
C LYS A 93 22.20 -8.21 -26.92
N GLU A 94 22.87 -7.77 -27.98
CA GLU A 94 24.34 -7.61 -27.98
C GLU A 94 24.83 -6.38 -27.18
N TYR A 95 23.94 -5.43 -26.90
CA TYR A 95 24.21 -4.26 -26.05
C TYR A 95 23.97 -4.56 -24.57
N PHE A 96 23.35 -5.70 -24.24
CA PHE A 96 22.96 -6.07 -22.88
C PHE A 96 23.53 -7.44 -22.47
N ILE A 97 24.75 -7.76 -22.89
CA ILE A 97 25.40 -9.02 -22.48
C ILE A 97 25.60 -9.01 -20.96
N GLY A 98 25.11 -10.06 -20.28
CA GLY A 98 25.17 -10.17 -18.82
C GLY A 98 24.14 -9.32 -18.09
N TRP A 99 23.06 -8.90 -18.75
CA TRP A 99 22.00 -8.11 -18.12
C TRP A 99 21.36 -8.82 -16.93
N GLN A 100 21.36 -10.16 -16.89
CA GLN A 100 20.80 -10.94 -15.79
C GLN A 100 21.52 -10.69 -14.46
N ASP A 101 22.83 -10.46 -14.49
CA ASP A 101 23.59 -10.13 -13.27
C ASP A 101 23.28 -8.71 -12.78
N PHE A 102 22.91 -7.83 -13.72
CA PHE A 102 22.61 -6.42 -13.44
C PHE A 102 21.15 -6.19 -13.02
N TYR A 103 20.21 -6.88 -13.67
CA TYR A 103 18.78 -6.92 -13.32
C TYR A 103 18.42 -8.25 -12.65
N ALA A 104 19.15 -8.58 -11.58
CA ALA A 104 19.08 -9.89 -10.91
C ALA A 104 17.68 -10.30 -10.45
N PHE A 105 16.94 -9.41 -9.78
CA PHE A 105 15.56 -9.63 -9.30
C PHE A 105 15.34 -11.06 -8.77
N PRO A 106 16.05 -11.47 -7.71
CA PRO A 106 16.09 -12.88 -7.29
C PRO A 106 14.76 -13.42 -6.76
N TYR A 107 13.74 -12.57 -6.64
CA TYR A 107 12.44 -12.85 -6.04
C TYR A 107 11.29 -13.01 -7.05
N ARG A 108 11.54 -13.05 -8.37
CA ARG A 108 10.48 -13.04 -9.42
C ARG A 108 9.42 -14.13 -9.32
N LYS A 109 9.72 -15.28 -8.71
CA LYS A 109 8.76 -16.39 -8.54
C LYS A 109 7.87 -16.14 -7.32
N LEU A 110 6.69 -15.57 -7.56
CA LEU A 110 5.76 -15.09 -6.53
C LEU A 110 5.40 -16.14 -5.48
N ASP A 111 5.12 -17.38 -5.89
CA ASP A 111 4.70 -18.47 -5.00
C ASP A 111 5.73 -18.80 -3.90
N GLU A 112 7.01 -18.50 -4.16
CA GLU A 112 8.12 -18.79 -3.25
C GLU A 112 8.75 -17.51 -2.67
N THR A 113 8.31 -16.31 -3.10
CA THR A 113 8.97 -15.03 -2.78
C THR A 113 9.11 -14.83 -1.27
N LYS A 114 8.01 -14.99 -0.53
CA LYS A 114 7.97 -14.73 0.92
C LYS A 114 8.87 -15.72 1.66
N GLU A 115 8.72 -17.02 1.38
CA GLU A 115 9.55 -18.05 2.01
C GLU A 115 11.03 -17.87 1.69
N LYS A 116 11.36 -17.53 0.45
CA LYS A 116 12.75 -17.30 0.00
C LYS A 116 13.38 -16.12 0.74
N GLY A 117 12.69 -14.99 0.84
CA GLY A 117 13.18 -13.82 1.59
C GLY A 117 13.38 -14.11 3.08
N MET A 118 12.40 -14.77 3.71
CA MET A 118 12.51 -15.17 5.12
C MET A 118 13.65 -16.16 5.35
N LYS A 119 13.91 -17.06 4.39
CA LYS A 119 15.01 -18.02 4.47
C LYS A 119 16.37 -17.32 4.45
N PHE A 120 16.60 -16.33 3.59
CA PHE A 120 17.86 -15.58 3.58
C PHE A 120 18.11 -14.85 4.91
N LEU A 121 17.09 -14.20 5.46
CA LEU A 121 17.19 -13.54 6.77
C LEU A 121 17.50 -14.54 7.89
N LYS A 122 16.81 -15.69 7.89
CA LYS A 122 17.04 -16.76 8.89
C LYS A 122 18.44 -17.34 8.79
N ASN A 123 18.94 -17.59 7.57
CA ASN A 123 20.29 -18.10 7.33
C ASN A 123 21.36 -17.13 7.83
N ALA A 124 21.14 -15.82 7.65
CA ALA A 124 22.04 -14.79 8.17
C ALA A 124 22.06 -14.69 9.71
N GLY A 125 21.03 -15.21 10.39
CA GLY A 125 20.93 -15.25 11.85
C GLY A 125 19.81 -14.39 12.45
N PHE A 126 18.98 -13.74 11.63
CA PHE A 126 17.83 -12.98 12.13
C PHE A 126 16.77 -13.91 12.72
N VAL A 127 16.09 -13.40 13.74
CA VAL A 127 14.95 -14.04 14.43
C VAL A 127 13.72 -13.13 14.33
N ASP A 128 12.55 -13.63 14.75
CA ASP A 128 11.28 -12.88 14.75
C ASP A 128 10.90 -12.24 13.39
N ILE A 129 11.19 -12.98 12.31
CA ILE A 129 11.03 -12.51 10.94
C ILE A 129 9.55 -12.46 10.56
N LYS A 130 9.13 -11.31 10.05
CA LYS A 130 7.82 -11.11 9.39
C LYS A 130 8.06 -10.59 7.98
N ALA A 131 7.24 -11.06 7.05
CA ALA A 131 7.29 -10.62 5.66
C ALA A 131 5.88 -10.60 5.10
N ASP A 132 5.55 -9.57 4.35
CA ASP A 132 4.27 -9.44 3.65
C ASP A 132 4.54 -9.20 2.17
N LEU A 133 3.70 -9.80 1.34
CA LEU A 133 3.70 -9.57 -0.10
C LEU A 133 2.50 -8.69 -0.42
N MET A 134 2.78 -7.52 -0.98
CA MET A 134 1.75 -6.57 -1.37
C MET A 134 1.88 -6.24 -2.85
N THR A 135 0.74 -6.24 -3.55
CA THR A 135 0.66 -5.73 -4.92
C THR A 135 0.53 -4.22 -4.88
N ASN A 136 1.37 -3.51 -5.62
CA ASN A 136 1.31 -2.06 -5.71
C ASN A 136 1.24 -1.62 -7.18
N TYR A 137 0.36 -0.66 -7.46
CA TYR A 137 0.08 -0.17 -8.79
C TYR A 137 0.70 1.20 -8.99
N ILE A 138 1.80 1.27 -9.74
CA ILE A 138 2.44 2.54 -10.09
C ILE A 138 1.59 3.24 -11.15
N LYS A 139 0.92 4.33 -10.74
CA LYS A 139 0.22 5.24 -11.65
C LYS A 139 1.13 6.42 -12.01
N PHE A 140 1.48 6.51 -13.29
CA PHE A 140 2.12 7.72 -13.83
C PHE A 140 1.04 8.78 -14.09
N LEU A 141 1.29 10.01 -13.66
CA LEU A 141 0.40 11.15 -13.84
C LEU A 141 0.44 11.69 -15.28
N SER A 142 1.53 11.46 -16.00
CA SER A 142 1.72 11.84 -17.40
C SER A 142 2.66 10.88 -18.12
N ASP A 143 2.63 10.90 -19.45
CA ASP A 143 3.61 10.15 -20.26
C ASP A 143 5.03 10.69 -20.07
N GLU A 144 5.18 11.99 -19.81
CA GLU A 144 6.48 12.58 -19.48
C GLU A 144 7.05 11.98 -18.18
N GLN A 145 6.22 11.81 -17.13
CA GLN A 145 6.67 11.18 -15.89
C GLN A 145 7.10 9.72 -16.13
N LYS A 146 6.36 9.00 -16.98
CA LYS A 146 6.67 7.62 -17.37
C LYS A 146 8.00 7.54 -18.12
N VAL A 147 8.23 8.45 -19.08
CA VAL A 147 9.50 8.57 -19.81
C VAL A 147 10.63 8.85 -18.83
N ASN A 148 10.50 9.89 -18.00
CA ASN A 148 11.54 10.30 -17.04
C ASN A 148 11.89 9.16 -16.08
N PHE A 149 10.91 8.38 -15.63
CA PHE A 149 11.12 7.23 -14.76
C PHE A 149 11.88 6.10 -15.47
N LEU A 150 11.52 5.75 -16.71
CA LEU A 150 12.23 4.71 -17.45
C LEU A 150 13.62 5.15 -17.90
N SER A 151 13.82 6.45 -18.17
CA SER A 151 15.12 7.03 -18.50
C SER A 151 16.07 7.09 -17.30
N SER A 152 15.54 7.11 -16.07
CA SER A 152 16.37 7.09 -14.86
C SER A 152 16.79 5.68 -14.43
N MET A 153 16.22 4.64 -15.04
CA MET A 153 16.64 3.27 -14.80
C MET A 153 18.09 3.09 -15.27
N PRO A 154 18.96 2.58 -14.40
CA PRO A 154 20.37 2.48 -14.74
C PRO A 154 20.55 1.45 -15.84
N ASN A 155 21.37 1.73 -16.85
CA ASN A 155 21.69 0.80 -17.94
C ASN A 155 23.17 0.44 -17.90
N LYS A 156 23.46 -0.86 -17.88
CA LYS A 156 24.83 -1.38 -18.06
C LYS A 156 24.96 -1.96 -19.47
N PHE A 157 25.38 -1.11 -20.41
CA PHE A 157 25.61 -1.54 -21.79
C PHE A 157 26.93 -2.29 -21.93
N SER A 158 26.96 -3.36 -22.72
CA SER A 158 28.17 -4.13 -23.05
C SER A 158 28.99 -3.52 -24.19
N LYS A 159 28.46 -2.52 -24.90
CA LYS A 159 29.14 -1.73 -25.93
C LYS A 159 28.63 -0.29 -25.92
N GLU A 160 29.32 0.59 -26.64
CA GLU A 160 28.94 2.00 -26.74
C GLU A 160 27.54 2.16 -27.34
N VAL A 161 26.77 3.11 -26.80
CA VAL A 161 25.39 3.43 -27.19
C VAL A 161 25.31 4.93 -27.43
N THR A 162 24.81 5.31 -28.59
CA THR A 162 24.52 6.71 -28.93
C THR A 162 23.25 7.19 -28.20
N LYS A 163 23.08 8.51 -28.07
CA LYS A 163 21.87 9.08 -27.46
C LYS A 163 20.61 8.71 -28.25
N GLU A 164 20.72 8.62 -29.56
CA GLU A 164 19.65 8.21 -30.46
C GLU A 164 19.23 6.77 -30.17
N GLU A 165 20.19 5.84 -30.06
CA GLU A 165 19.92 4.44 -29.70
C GLU A 165 19.31 4.32 -28.29
N GLU A 166 19.82 5.07 -27.30
CA GLU A 166 19.27 5.08 -25.95
C GLU A 166 17.81 5.56 -25.93
N ASN A 167 17.50 6.61 -26.68
CA ASN A 167 16.12 7.10 -26.85
C ASN A 167 15.21 6.04 -27.50
N GLU A 168 15.72 5.26 -28.44
CA GLU A 168 14.97 4.17 -29.06
C GLU A 168 14.73 3.00 -28.10
N ILE A 169 15.72 2.63 -27.30
CA ILE A 169 15.58 1.65 -26.21
C ILE A 169 14.48 2.09 -25.25
N ILE A 170 14.48 3.35 -24.81
CA ILE A 170 13.47 3.89 -23.91
C ILE A 170 12.07 3.83 -24.55
N LYS A 171 11.95 4.19 -25.84
CA LYS A 171 10.67 4.09 -26.56
C LYS A 171 10.15 2.66 -26.62
N GLU A 172 11.00 1.67 -26.90
CA GLU A 172 10.61 0.25 -26.92
C GLU A 172 10.15 -0.21 -25.52
N ARG A 173 10.86 0.17 -24.45
CA ARG A 173 10.44 -0.11 -23.06
C ARG A 173 9.07 0.48 -22.74
N ILE A 174 8.81 1.73 -23.14
CA ILE A 174 7.51 2.38 -22.94
C ILE A 174 6.39 1.62 -23.66
N GLN A 175 6.65 1.15 -24.88
CA GLN A 175 5.67 0.36 -25.64
C GLN A 175 5.35 -0.96 -24.93
N HIS A 176 6.37 -1.69 -24.45
CA HIS A 176 6.17 -2.92 -23.68
C HIS A 176 5.40 -2.67 -22.38
N LEU A 177 5.78 -1.64 -21.63
CA LEU A 177 5.08 -1.28 -20.39
C LEU A 177 3.62 -0.93 -20.66
N THR A 178 3.34 -0.12 -21.69
CA THR A 178 1.97 0.30 -22.05
C THR A 178 1.12 -0.91 -22.44
N LYS A 179 1.67 -1.86 -23.22
CA LYS A 179 0.98 -3.11 -23.56
C LYS A 179 0.69 -3.95 -22.32
N SER A 180 1.66 -4.11 -21.42
CA SER A 180 1.46 -4.86 -20.18
C SER A 180 0.41 -4.22 -19.27
N GLN A 181 0.38 -2.89 -19.18
CA GLN A 181 -0.60 -2.16 -18.40
C GLN A 181 -1.99 -2.23 -19.03
N GLN A 182 -2.10 -2.27 -20.36
CA GLN A 182 -3.38 -2.47 -21.04
C GLN A 182 -3.89 -3.90 -20.85
N ALA A 183 -3.03 -4.90 -21.03
CA ALA A 183 -3.37 -6.30 -20.76
C ALA A 183 -3.78 -6.51 -19.30
N ALA A 184 -3.07 -5.89 -18.35
CA ALA A 184 -3.48 -5.88 -16.95
C ALA A 184 -4.85 -5.20 -16.80
N LYS A 185 -5.12 -4.03 -17.38
CA LYS A 185 -6.48 -3.45 -17.32
C LYS A 185 -7.59 -4.34 -17.88
N ASP A 186 -7.27 -5.17 -18.88
CA ASP A 186 -8.21 -6.08 -19.51
C ASP A 186 -8.41 -7.39 -18.68
N ASP A 187 -7.46 -7.72 -17.80
CA ASP A 187 -7.45 -8.89 -16.88
C ASP A 187 -7.86 -8.52 -15.44
N ASP A 188 -7.67 -7.27 -15.02
CA ASP A 188 -7.51 -6.83 -13.63
C ASP A 188 -8.61 -5.84 -13.17
N ASN A 189 -9.87 -6.19 -13.45
CA ASN A 189 -10.97 -5.81 -12.53
C ASN A 189 -10.94 -6.65 -11.23
N ALA A 190 -9.94 -7.53 -11.05
CA ALA A 190 -9.79 -8.45 -9.93
C ALA A 190 -8.38 -8.39 -9.36
N GLY A 191 -8.13 -7.47 -8.43
CA GLY A 191 -6.85 -7.47 -7.71
C GLY A 191 -6.45 -6.17 -7.05
N LYS A 192 -7.11 -5.05 -7.37
CA LYS A 192 -6.66 -3.78 -6.80
C LYS A 192 -6.91 -3.67 -5.29
N TYR A 193 -7.94 -4.34 -4.77
CA TYR A 193 -8.41 -4.27 -3.40
C TYR A 193 -9.39 -5.43 -3.13
N ASP A 194 -8.88 -6.65 -2.90
CA ASP A 194 -9.68 -7.89 -2.72
C ASP A 194 -10.55 -7.93 -1.44
N TRP A 195 -10.69 -6.79 -0.76
CA TRP A 195 -11.60 -6.67 0.38
C TRP A 195 -13.06 -6.41 -0.03
N ILE A 196 -13.31 -6.07 -1.30
CA ILE A 196 -14.66 -5.92 -1.89
C ILE A 196 -14.73 -6.71 -3.20
N ASN A 197 -15.79 -7.49 -3.35
CA ASN A 197 -16.10 -8.22 -4.58
C ASN A 197 -16.78 -7.31 -5.60
N TRP A 198 -16.01 -6.38 -6.18
CA TRP A 198 -16.51 -5.42 -7.17
C TRP A 198 -17.24 -6.10 -8.32
N ARG A 199 -18.38 -5.53 -8.72
CA ARG A 199 -19.12 -6.04 -9.86
C ARG A 199 -18.32 -5.85 -11.13
N LYS A 200 -18.35 -6.88 -11.98
CA LYS A 200 -17.68 -6.84 -13.29
C LYS A 200 -18.24 -5.76 -14.21
N ASP A 201 -19.50 -5.39 -14.05
CA ASP A 201 -20.15 -4.33 -14.82
C ASP A 201 -19.89 -2.92 -14.25
N GLY A 202 -19.20 -2.80 -13.10
CA GLY A 202 -18.84 -1.53 -12.45
C GLY A 202 -20.02 -0.70 -11.95
N HIS A 203 -21.24 -1.24 -11.93
CA HIS A 203 -22.46 -0.55 -11.51
C HIS A 203 -22.75 -0.72 -10.01
N ASP A 204 -21.70 -0.73 -9.19
CA ASP A 204 -21.77 -0.95 -7.75
C ASP A 204 -22.53 0.16 -7.01
N SER A 205 -23.33 -0.23 -6.03
CA SER A 205 -23.95 0.67 -5.07
C SER A 205 -23.42 0.41 -3.67
N LEU A 206 -22.99 1.47 -2.98
CA LEU A 206 -22.28 1.37 -1.71
C LEU A 206 -22.94 2.24 -0.63
N LEU A 207 -22.93 1.73 0.60
CA LEU A 207 -23.24 2.47 1.81
C LEU A 207 -22.02 2.43 2.73
N ASP A 208 -21.57 3.59 3.19
CA ASP A 208 -20.62 3.67 4.30
C ASP A 208 -21.33 4.07 5.59
N ILE A 209 -21.08 3.32 6.66
CA ILE A 209 -21.69 3.47 7.98
C ILE A 209 -20.71 4.13 8.93
N GLY A 210 -21.09 5.28 9.47
CA GLY A 210 -20.26 6.08 10.37
C GLY A 210 -19.11 6.77 9.64
N SER A 211 -19.41 7.41 8.51
CA SER A 211 -18.42 8.05 7.65
C SER A 211 -17.73 9.25 8.31
N GLY A 212 -18.24 9.74 9.45
CA GLY A 212 -17.70 10.93 10.13
C GLY A 212 -17.70 12.14 9.19
N PRO A 213 -16.59 12.89 9.07
CA PRO A 213 -16.48 13.97 8.10
C PRO A 213 -16.33 13.49 6.63
N GLY A 214 -16.14 12.18 6.41
CA GLY A 214 -15.99 11.56 5.08
C GLY A 214 -14.56 11.51 4.54
N ASN A 215 -13.54 11.78 5.36
CA ASN A 215 -12.14 11.82 4.90
C ASN A 215 -11.66 10.47 4.34
N THR A 216 -11.88 9.37 5.08
CA THR A 216 -11.54 8.01 4.61
C THR A 216 -12.23 7.69 3.29
N ILE A 217 -13.48 8.15 3.14
CA ILE A 217 -14.23 7.96 1.91
C ILE A 217 -13.61 8.74 0.77
N ARG A 218 -13.30 10.02 0.95
CA ARG A 218 -12.69 10.86 -0.09
C ARG A 218 -11.29 10.37 -0.51
N GLU A 219 -10.46 10.02 0.46
CA GLU A 219 -9.03 9.77 0.23
C GLU A 219 -8.74 8.31 -0.11
N VAL A 220 -9.54 7.38 0.41
CA VAL A 220 -9.31 5.93 0.28
C VAL A 220 -10.37 5.26 -0.58
N LEU A 221 -11.66 5.30 -0.21
CA LEU A 221 -12.68 4.50 -0.91
C LEU A 221 -13.06 5.07 -2.29
N TYR A 222 -13.33 6.38 -2.37
CA TYR A 222 -13.84 7.04 -3.58
C TYR A 222 -12.91 6.89 -4.79
N PRO A 223 -11.57 7.04 -4.67
CA PRO A 223 -10.65 6.81 -5.78
C PRO A 223 -10.64 5.37 -6.31
N LEU A 224 -11.24 4.42 -5.59
CA LEU A 224 -11.31 3.00 -5.94
C LEU A 224 -12.62 2.62 -6.60
N LEU A 225 -13.64 3.47 -6.48
CA LEU A 225 -14.93 3.22 -7.09
C LEU A 225 -14.78 3.11 -8.62
N PRO A 226 -15.46 2.13 -9.25
CA PRO A 226 -15.55 2.08 -10.70
C PRO A 226 -16.09 3.39 -11.27
N ILE A 227 -15.60 3.85 -12.42
CA ILE A 227 -16.03 5.12 -13.04
C ILE A 227 -17.56 5.18 -13.24
N ASN A 228 -18.19 4.02 -13.46
CA ASN A 228 -19.61 3.87 -13.69
C ASN A 228 -20.41 3.37 -12.47
N PHE A 229 -19.87 3.48 -11.25
CA PHE A 229 -20.59 3.11 -10.02
C PHE A 229 -21.98 3.76 -9.96
N SER A 230 -22.97 3.05 -9.44
CA SER A 230 -24.38 3.49 -9.45
C SER A 230 -24.65 4.59 -8.43
N ARG A 231 -24.23 4.38 -7.17
CA ARG A 231 -24.38 5.36 -6.09
C ARG A 231 -23.49 5.05 -4.90
N LEU A 232 -23.12 6.07 -4.15
CA LEU A 232 -22.47 5.99 -2.85
C LEU A 232 -23.31 6.78 -1.83
N VAL A 233 -23.63 6.15 -0.70
CA VAL A 233 -24.31 6.80 0.42
C VAL A 233 -23.33 6.85 1.58
N LEU A 234 -23.04 8.04 2.08
CA LEU A 234 -22.35 8.23 3.36
C LEU A 234 -23.40 8.34 4.45
N SER A 235 -23.13 7.77 5.61
CA SER A 235 -24.07 7.87 6.72
C SER A 235 -23.37 8.04 8.05
N ASP A 236 -24.01 8.77 8.96
CA ASP A 236 -23.52 8.96 10.32
C ASP A 236 -24.70 9.20 11.26
N ILE A 237 -24.58 8.80 12.53
CA ILE A 237 -25.59 9.08 13.55
C ILE A 237 -25.66 10.59 13.85
N SER A 238 -24.54 11.30 13.67
CA SER A 238 -24.41 12.72 13.95
C SER A 238 -24.91 13.56 12.77
N GLY A 239 -26.08 14.20 12.95
CA GLY A 239 -26.61 15.20 12.01
C GLY A 239 -25.59 16.27 11.57
N PRO A 240 -24.82 16.88 12.50
CA PRO A 240 -23.74 17.80 12.14
C PRO A 240 -22.65 17.20 11.24
N MET A 241 -22.30 15.92 11.41
CA MET A 241 -21.35 15.24 10.51
C MET A 241 -21.95 15.07 9.12
N VAL A 242 -23.21 14.65 9.03
CA VAL A 242 -23.92 14.53 7.75
C VAL A 242 -24.05 15.87 7.03
N GLU A 243 -24.32 16.97 7.75
CA GLU A 243 -24.33 18.31 7.15
C GLU A 243 -22.95 18.74 6.65
N LEU A 244 -21.87 18.34 7.34
CA LEU A 244 -20.51 18.52 6.83
C LEU A 244 -20.27 17.68 5.57
N GLN A 245 -20.63 16.39 5.57
CA GLN A 245 -20.51 15.51 4.40
C GLN A 245 -21.22 16.10 3.18
N LYS A 246 -22.44 16.61 3.33
CA LYS A 246 -23.19 17.26 2.24
C LYS A 246 -22.45 18.44 1.63
N ARG A 247 -21.74 19.24 2.43
CA ARG A 247 -20.90 20.35 1.93
C ARG A 247 -19.63 19.82 1.26
N GLU A 248 -18.97 18.87 1.90
CA GLU A 248 -17.70 18.29 1.47
C GLU A 248 -17.82 17.47 0.17
N PHE A 249 -18.97 16.85 -0.07
CA PHE A 249 -19.28 16.09 -1.28
C PHE A 249 -20.21 16.85 -2.23
N GLN A 250 -20.32 18.17 -2.08
CA GLN A 250 -21.06 19.00 -3.02
C GLN A 250 -20.44 18.89 -4.43
N GLY A 251 -21.26 18.57 -5.43
CA GLY A 251 -20.81 18.38 -6.81
C GLY A 251 -20.42 16.93 -7.18
N TYR A 252 -20.58 15.98 -6.25
CA TYR A 252 -20.42 14.56 -6.52
C TYR A 252 -21.79 13.96 -6.89
N ASP A 253 -22.11 13.90 -8.18
CA ASP A 253 -23.46 13.60 -8.69
C ASP A 253 -24.07 12.24 -8.25
N ARG A 254 -23.23 11.30 -7.82
CA ARG A 254 -23.66 9.96 -7.38
C ARG A 254 -23.44 9.71 -5.89
N VAL A 255 -23.13 10.76 -5.13
CA VAL A 255 -22.90 10.68 -3.69
C VAL A 255 -24.06 11.36 -2.97
N SER A 256 -24.57 10.70 -1.94
CA SER A 256 -25.61 11.25 -1.04
C SER A 256 -25.24 10.99 0.41
N CYS A 257 -25.86 11.70 1.34
CA CYS A 257 -25.49 11.66 2.76
C CYS A 257 -26.74 11.58 3.63
N GLU A 258 -26.77 10.64 4.57
CA GLU A 258 -27.94 10.31 5.37
C GLU A 258 -27.63 10.20 6.86
N VAL A 259 -28.54 10.67 7.71
CA VAL A 259 -28.45 10.43 9.15
C VAL A 259 -28.94 9.02 9.42
N LEU A 260 -28.07 8.16 9.97
CA LEU A 260 -28.37 6.76 10.24
C LEU A 260 -27.74 6.33 11.57
N ASP A 261 -28.60 5.85 12.48
CA ASP A 261 -28.16 5.08 13.64
C ASP A 261 -28.24 3.58 13.30
N ILE A 262 -27.10 2.96 13.01
CA ILE A 262 -27.04 1.54 12.67
C ILE A 262 -27.33 0.62 13.88
N GLY A 263 -27.16 1.13 15.10
CA GLY A 263 -27.35 0.37 16.34
C GLY A 263 -28.80 0.23 16.78
N THR A 264 -29.75 0.76 15.99
CA THR A 264 -31.18 0.71 16.29
C THR A 264 -31.98 0.12 15.14
N GLN A 265 -33.24 -0.22 15.37
CA GLN A 265 -34.09 -0.69 14.27
C GLN A 265 -34.27 0.40 13.21
N ILE A 266 -33.85 0.11 11.98
CA ILE A 266 -34.04 1.01 10.84
C ILE A 266 -35.53 1.13 10.54
N SER A 267 -36.05 2.36 10.52
CA SER A 267 -37.46 2.62 10.22
C SER A 267 -37.81 2.24 8.77
N ASP A 268 -39.07 1.91 8.50
CA ASP A 268 -39.52 1.55 7.14
C ASP A 268 -39.25 2.65 6.11
N ASP A 269 -39.41 3.92 6.50
CA ASP A 269 -39.14 5.05 5.61
C ASP A 269 -37.65 5.20 5.32
N MET A 270 -36.80 4.98 6.33
CA MET A 270 -35.36 4.98 6.10
C MET A 270 -34.92 3.78 5.27
N SER A 271 -35.49 2.60 5.53
CA SER A 271 -35.23 1.39 4.73
C SER A 271 -35.63 1.59 3.26
N LYS A 272 -36.79 2.20 2.98
CA LYS A 272 -37.21 2.53 1.60
C LYS A 272 -36.29 3.56 0.95
N LYS A 273 -35.86 4.57 1.70
CA LYS A 273 -34.99 5.63 1.19
C LYS A 273 -33.58 5.12 0.90
N LEU A 274 -33.02 4.32 1.80
CA LEU A 274 -31.71 3.70 1.61
C LEU A 274 -31.77 2.61 0.54
N GLY A 275 -32.83 1.80 0.49
CA GLY A 275 -32.85 0.59 -0.32
C GLY A 275 -31.75 -0.38 0.11
N THR A 276 -31.22 -1.16 -0.84
CA THR A 276 -30.12 -2.09 -0.62
C THR A 276 -28.89 -1.75 -1.47
N PHE A 277 -27.75 -2.30 -1.08
CA PHE A 277 -26.43 -2.00 -1.62
C PHE A 277 -25.72 -3.28 -2.05
N ASP A 278 -24.86 -3.17 -3.05
CA ASP A 278 -23.95 -4.26 -3.42
C ASP A 278 -22.86 -4.40 -2.35
N HIS A 279 -22.42 -3.27 -1.76
CA HIS A 279 -21.40 -3.25 -0.73
C HIS A 279 -21.78 -2.36 0.46
N VAL A 280 -21.46 -2.81 1.68
CA VAL A 280 -21.56 -2.00 2.90
C VAL A 280 -20.18 -1.88 3.54
N THR A 281 -19.71 -0.66 3.77
CA THR A 281 -18.43 -0.40 4.44
C THR A 281 -18.64 0.28 5.78
N SER A 282 -17.68 0.11 6.69
CA SER A 282 -17.59 0.91 7.90
C SER A 282 -16.15 1.00 8.37
N PHE A 283 -15.69 2.21 8.64
CA PHE A 283 -14.33 2.47 9.09
C PHE A 283 -14.35 3.14 10.46
N PHE A 284 -13.81 2.46 11.47
CA PHE A 284 -13.64 3.04 12.80
C PHE A 284 -14.94 3.56 13.44
N CYS A 285 -16.09 2.98 13.09
CA CYS A 285 -17.41 3.32 13.65
C CYS A 285 -18.02 2.21 14.54
N LEU A 286 -18.02 0.96 14.09
CA LEU A 286 -18.82 -0.07 14.76
C LEU A 286 -18.39 -0.39 16.20
N MET A 287 -17.17 -0.08 16.62
CA MET A 287 -16.74 -0.21 18.03
C MET A 287 -17.47 0.74 18.98
N TRP A 288 -18.17 1.76 18.47
CA TRP A 288 -19.00 2.67 19.26
C TRP A 288 -20.46 2.24 19.36
N VAL A 289 -20.82 1.08 18.81
CA VAL A 289 -22.20 0.58 18.80
C VAL A 289 -22.36 -0.48 19.88
N ALA A 290 -23.19 -0.22 20.87
CA ALA A 290 -23.39 -1.14 21.98
C ALA A 290 -23.99 -2.48 21.55
N ASP A 291 -25.08 -2.45 20.78
CA ASP A 291 -25.75 -3.64 20.27
C ASP A 291 -25.17 -4.06 18.91
N GLN A 292 -24.08 -4.82 18.96
CA GLN A 292 -23.44 -5.36 17.77
C GLN A 292 -24.38 -6.27 16.96
N GLN A 293 -25.30 -6.98 17.61
CA GLN A 293 -26.19 -7.90 16.89
C GLN A 293 -27.19 -7.12 16.04
N ILE A 294 -27.82 -6.07 16.58
CA ILE A 294 -28.72 -5.20 15.81
C ILE A 294 -27.95 -4.54 14.65
N ALA A 295 -26.72 -4.07 14.91
CA ALA A 295 -25.89 -3.47 13.86
C ALA A 295 -25.61 -4.46 12.72
N MET A 296 -25.22 -5.70 13.04
CA MET A 296 -24.94 -6.72 12.03
C MET A 296 -26.21 -7.17 11.29
N ASP A 297 -27.34 -7.31 11.99
CA ASP A 297 -28.64 -7.62 11.38
C ASP A 297 -29.05 -6.53 10.38
N ASN A 298 -28.81 -5.26 10.72
CA ASN A 298 -29.09 -4.13 9.85
C ASN A 298 -28.15 -4.08 8.64
N VAL A 299 -26.84 -4.29 8.83
CA VAL A 299 -25.88 -4.42 7.72
C VAL A 299 -26.36 -5.51 6.76
N TYR A 300 -26.74 -6.68 7.28
CA TYR A 300 -27.25 -7.79 6.46
C TYR A 300 -28.53 -7.42 5.70
N LYS A 301 -29.50 -6.75 6.34
CA LYS A 301 -30.74 -6.28 5.68
C LYS A 301 -30.49 -5.25 4.57
N LEU A 302 -29.43 -4.46 4.69
CA LEU A 302 -29.05 -3.43 3.71
C LEU A 302 -28.25 -4.00 2.54
N LEU A 303 -27.77 -5.25 2.62
CA LEU A 303 -27.10 -5.91 1.50
C LEU A 303 -28.08 -6.52 0.51
N LYS A 304 -27.74 -6.44 -0.78
CA LYS A 304 -28.38 -7.23 -1.83
C LYS A 304 -27.99 -8.72 -1.68
N PRO A 305 -28.80 -9.65 -2.23
CA PRO A 305 -28.34 -11.03 -2.38
C PRO A 305 -27.00 -11.11 -3.12
N GLY A 306 -25.99 -11.70 -2.48
CA GLY A 306 -24.63 -11.78 -3.00
C GLY A 306 -23.75 -10.55 -2.79
N GLY A 307 -24.26 -9.52 -2.10
CA GLY A 307 -23.44 -8.39 -1.64
C GLY A 307 -22.53 -8.77 -0.48
N ASP A 308 -21.54 -7.92 -0.21
CA ASP A 308 -20.55 -8.12 0.84
C ASP A 308 -20.33 -6.86 1.68
N CYS A 309 -19.57 -7.00 2.76
CA CYS A 309 -19.21 -5.88 3.61
C CYS A 309 -17.73 -5.89 3.99
N PHE A 310 -17.18 -4.69 4.17
CA PHE A 310 -15.84 -4.50 4.71
C PHE A 310 -15.87 -3.59 5.93
N LEU A 311 -15.48 -4.16 7.07
CA LEU A 311 -15.65 -3.54 8.39
C LEU A 311 -14.30 -3.44 9.08
N VAL A 312 -13.87 -2.21 9.40
CA VAL A 312 -12.64 -1.95 10.16
C VAL A 312 -13.01 -1.58 11.59
N ILE A 313 -12.73 -2.51 12.52
CA ILE A 313 -13.09 -2.40 13.92
C ILE A 313 -11.82 -2.39 14.77
N VAL A 314 -11.73 -1.44 15.72
CA VAL A 314 -10.66 -1.42 16.71
C VAL A 314 -11.09 -2.32 17.86
N ALA A 315 -10.41 -3.45 18.04
CA ALA A 315 -10.71 -4.39 19.12
C ALA A 315 -10.14 -3.95 20.47
N ASP A 316 -8.98 -3.30 20.47
CA ASP A 316 -8.32 -2.79 21.67
C ASP A 316 -7.46 -1.57 21.32
N SER A 317 -7.46 -0.56 22.19
CA SER A 317 -6.65 0.65 22.04
C SER A 317 -6.51 1.36 23.39
N PRO A 318 -5.31 1.84 23.75
CA PRO A 318 -5.10 2.66 24.96
C PRO A 318 -5.97 3.92 25.02
N ILE A 319 -6.53 4.36 23.88
CA ILE A 319 -7.47 5.47 23.82
C ILE A 319 -8.74 5.14 24.61
N PHE A 320 -9.23 3.90 24.56
CA PHE A 320 -10.43 3.49 25.30
C PHE A 320 -10.18 3.56 26.81
N ASP A 321 -9.06 3.02 27.30
CA ASP A 321 -8.68 3.13 28.71
C ASP A 321 -8.61 4.58 29.20
N ALA A 322 -8.06 5.47 28.38
CA ALA A 322 -8.00 6.89 28.68
C ALA A 322 -9.40 7.52 28.77
N ILE A 323 -10.31 7.18 27.87
CA ILE A 323 -11.71 7.65 27.89
C ILE A 323 -12.43 7.11 29.13
N CYS A 324 -12.39 5.80 29.35
CA CYS A 324 -12.97 5.13 30.52
C CYS A 324 -12.49 5.77 31.83
N SER A 325 -11.18 6.01 31.96
CA SER A 325 -10.58 6.67 33.12
C SER A 325 -11.15 8.06 33.36
N VAL A 326 -11.41 8.84 32.30
CA VAL A 326 -12.03 10.15 32.41
C VAL A 326 -13.48 10.04 32.86
N CYS A 327 -14.25 9.10 32.31
CA CYS A 327 -15.64 8.85 32.68
C CYS A 327 -15.78 8.44 34.15
N GLU A 328 -14.79 7.76 34.74
CA GLU A 328 -14.83 7.33 36.15
C GLU A 328 -14.32 8.38 37.15
N LYS A 329 -13.73 9.50 36.68
CA LYS A 329 -13.22 10.54 37.60
C LYS A 329 -14.37 11.16 38.42
N PRO A 330 -14.19 11.40 39.73
CA PRO A 330 -15.24 11.98 40.60
C PRO A 330 -15.84 13.28 40.07
N ARG A 331 -15.04 14.09 39.38
CA ARG A 331 -15.47 15.36 38.76
C ARG A 331 -16.46 15.16 37.61
N TRP A 332 -16.37 14.04 36.88
CA TRP A 332 -17.05 13.83 35.60
C TRP A 332 -18.08 12.70 35.62
N LYS A 333 -17.97 11.76 36.56
CA LYS A 333 -18.79 10.54 36.61
C LYS A 333 -20.30 10.77 36.62
N GLU A 334 -20.76 11.90 37.16
CA GLU A 334 -22.19 12.24 37.22
C GLU A 334 -22.73 12.72 35.86
N TYR A 335 -21.85 13.13 34.94
CA TYR A 335 -22.22 13.57 33.60
C TYR A 335 -22.19 12.45 32.56
N PHE A 336 -21.42 11.39 32.82
CA PHE A 336 -21.28 10.24 31.93
C PHE A 336 -22.14 9.05 32.40
N ILE A 337 -23.45 9.24 32.55
CA ILE A 337 -24.35 8.16 32.97
C ILE A 337 -24.50 7.15 31.82
N GLY A 338 -24.37 5.85 32.11
CA GLY A 338 -24.55 4.78 31.11
C GLY A 338 -23.39 4.61 30.12
N TRP A 339 -22.24 5.24 30.36
CA TRP A 339 -21.09 5.15 29.44
C TRP A 339 -20.56 3.72 29.26
N LYS A 340 -20.82 2.82 30.22
CA LYS A 340 -20.46 1.40 30.16
C LYS A 340 -21.33 0.59 29.19
N ASP A 341 -22.46 1.17 28.78
CA ASP A 341 -23.40 0.58 27.85
C ASP A 341 -23.16 1.10 26.43
N PHE A 342 -22.00 1.73 26.14
CA PHE A 342 -21.63 2.38 24.88
C PHE A 342 -20.37 1.79 24.27
#